data_AF-A0A3D4TJS4-F1
#
_entry.id   AF-A0A3D4TJS4-F1
#
_cell.length_a   1.000
_cell.length_b   1.000
_cell.length_c   1.000
_cell.angle_alpha   90.00
_cell.angle_beta   90.00
_cell.angle_gamma   90.00
#
_symmetry.space_group_name_H-M   'P 1'
#
loop_
_entity.id
_entity.type
_entity.pdbx_description
1 polymer ?
#
loop_
_entity_poly.entity_id
_entity_poly.type
_entity_poly.pdbx_seq_one_letter_code
_entity_poly.pdbx_strand_id
1 'polypeptide(L)'
;MAWNTPGGNKGGQGPEDNRRGPFGSRGGGNGGGWGGLPGPLKDLFDGGIMRWVVAAVVLLVLFSSFQLIGEQQRGVVLRFGQFSRILQPGPNFKLPWPIESVTKVNATEIKTFSIQVPVLTRDENIVNVSLNVQYRIDDPQQYLFGTVDANQVLEQSAQSAVREEVGRADLNAVLNNRGPLAVAAEERLQA
;
A
#
# COMPACT_ATOMS: atom_id res chain seq x y z
N MET A 1 -15.33 114.45 -8.22
CA MET A 1 -16.29 113.38 -7.88
C MET A 1 -15.48 112.12 -7.65
N ALA A 2 -15.52 111.61 -6.42
CA ALA A 2 -14.88 110.38 -5.99
C ALA A 2 -15.78 109.17 -6.30
N TRP A 3 -15.21 108.02 -6.62
CA TRP A 3 -15.80 106.72 -6.31
C TRP A 3 -14.70 105.69 -6.05
N ASN A 4 -14.90 104.96 -4.96
CA ASN A 4 -13.98 104.09 -4.23
C ASN A 4 -14.24 102.62 -4.62
N THR A 5 -13.20 101.77 -4.63
CA THR A 5 -13.33 100.31 -4.74
C THR A 5 -12.94 99.71 -3.37
N PRO A 6 -13.81 98.92 -2.71
CA PRO A 6 -13.57 98.42 -1.34
C PRO A 6 -12.53 97.28 -1.36
N GLY A 7 -11.63 97.13 -0.37
CA GLY A 7 -11.90 96.71 1.02
C GLY A 7 -12.01 95.17 1.06
N GLY A 8 -11.30 94.38 1.86
CA GLY A 8 -10.50 94.62 3.05
C GLY A 8 -9.79 93.33 3.54
N ASN A 9 -9.29 93.41 4.77
CA ASN A 9 -8.14 92.76 5.39
C ASN A 9 -8.42 91.47 6.22
N LYS A 10 -7.33 90.82 6.67
CA LYS A 10 -7.12 89.81 7.75
C LYS A 10 -7.30 88.35 7.32
N GLY A 11 -6.39 87.40 7.57
CA GLY A 11 -5.49 87.18 8.71
C GLY A 11 -6.11 86.14 9.64
N GLY A 12 -5.48 84.97 9.84
CA GLY A 12 -5.92 83.99 10.84
C GLY A 12 -5.56 82.51 10.54
N GLN A 13 -5.20 81.78 11.60
CA GLN A 13 -4.60 80.43 11.64
C GLN A 13 -5.61 79.27 11.62
N GLY A 14 -5.22 78.13 11.01
CA GLY A 14 -5.62 76.73 11.25
C GLY A 14 -7.10 76.32 11.07
N PRO A 15 -7.44 75.00 11.02
CA PRO A 15 -6.61 73.80 11.06
C PRO A 15 -6.69 72.93 9.78
N GLU A 16 -5.75 71.97 9.67
CA GLU A 16 -5.71 70.92 8.64
C GLU A 16 -6.96 70.04 8.68
N ASP A 17 -7.82 70.21 7.69
CA ASP A 17 -9.01 69.38 7.51
C ASP A 17 -8.65 68.08 6.78
N ASN A 18 -8.49 67.04 7.59
CA ASN A 18 -8.29 65.64 7.22
C ASN A 18 -9.51 65.12 6.47
N ARG A 19 -9.57 65.37 5.15
CA ARG A 19 -10.61 64.86 4.24
C ARG A 19 -10.47 63.35 4.05
N ARG A 20 -10.89 62.58 5.06
CA ARG A 20 -11.21 61.15 4.95
C ARG A 20 -12.52 61.03 4.18
N GLY A 21 -12.44 60.63 2.92
CA GLY A 21 -13.62 60.28 2.12
C GLY A 21 -14.38 59.09 2.73
N PRO A 22 -15.68 58.91 2.43
CA PRO A 22 -16.54 57.90 3.07
C PRO A 22 -16.26 56.46 2.59
N PHE A 23 -15.35 56.27 1.64
CA PHE A 23 -14.97 54.97 1.12
C PHE A 23 -13.53 54.69 1.50
N GLY A 24 -13.37 54.00 2.63
CA GLY A 24 -12.08 53.61 3.18
C GLY A 24 -11.25 52.85 2.15
N SER A 25 -9.97 53.22 2.07
CA SER A 25 -8.92 52.41 1.47
C SER A 25 -9.09 50.98 1.99
N ARG A 26 -9.34 50.05 1.07
CA ARG A 26 -9.26 48.61 1.31
C ARG A 26 -7.77 48.28 1.48
N GLY A 27 -7.24 48.71 2.62
CA GLY A 27 -5.95 48.31 3.13
C GLY A 27 -5.97 46.80 3.31
N GLY A 28 -4.86 46.19 2.93
CA GLY A 28 -4.56 44.80 3.21
C GLY A 28 -4.89 44.49 4.67
N GLY A 29 -5.82 43.56 4.85
CA GLY A 29 -6.28 43.08 6.13
C GLY A 29 -6.35 41.57 6.05
N ASN A 30 -5.18 40.96 5.89
CA ASN A 30 -4.95 39.58 6.29
C ASN A 30 -5.19 39.50 7.80
N GLY A 31 -6.35 39.03 8.22
CA GLY A 31 -6.70 38.94 9.64
C GLY A 31 -8.20 38.87 9.89
N GLY A 32 -8.83 37.73 9.54
CA GLY A 32 -10.27 37.49 9.71
C GLY A 32 -10.57 36.16 10.36
N GLY A 33 -9.78 35.77 11.37
CA GLY A 33 -9.88 34.47 11.96
C GLY A 33 -11.17 34.23 12.77
N TRP A 34 -12.04 33.31 12.33
CA TRP A 34 -12.98 32.51 13.12
C TRP A 34 -12.39 31.92 14.44
N GLY A 35 -12.41 32.60 15.58
CA GLY A 35 -13.62 32.93 16.31
C GLY A 35 -13.98 31.80 17.29
N GLY A 36 -14.42 30.65 16.77
CA GLY A 36 -14.94 29.57 17.62
C GLY A 36 -14.91 28.16 17.03
N LEU A 37 -14.08 27.90 16.02
CA LEU A 37 -13.74 26.54 15.57
C LEU A 37 -12.32 26.19 16.01
N PRO A 38 -11.98 24.92 16.29
CA PRO A 38 -10.58 24.54 16.50
C PRO A 38 -9.75 24.98 15.28
N GLY A 39 -8.71 25.79 15.52
CA GLY A 39 -7.95 26.55 14.53
C GLY A 39 -7.58 25.86 13.20
N PRO A 40 -7.17 24.57 13.18
CA PRO A 40 -6.73 23.92 11.94
C PRO A 40 -7.82 23.71 10.88
N LEU A 41 -9.09 23.62 11.31
CA LEU A 41 -10.22 23.33 10.40
C LEU A 41 -10.62 24.56 9.60
N LYS A 42 -10.35 25.75 10.11
CA LYS A 42 -10.81 27.00 9.51
C LYS A 42 -9.78 27.57 8.53
N ASP A 43 -8.50 27.29 8.74
CA ASP A 43 -7.41 27.73 7.85
C ASP A 43 -7.34 26.91 6.54
N LEU A 44 -8.05 25.77 6.47
CA LEU A 44 -8.37 25.08 5.21
C LEU A 44 -9.42 25.82 4.36
N PHE A 45 -10.13 26.79 4.95
CA PHE A 45 -11.32 27.43 4.38
C PHE A 45 -11.16 28.92 4.04
N ASP A 46 -10.05 29.58 4.39
CA ASP A 46 -9.91 31.04 4.29
C ASP A 46 -8.93 31.54 3.19
N GLY A 47 -8.36 30.63 2.39
CA GLY A 47 -7.46 30.97 1.28
C GLY A 47 -7.95 30.43 -0.06
N GLY A 48 -8.21 31.30 -1.04
CA GLY A 48 -8.74 30.91 -2.35
C GLY A 48 -7.93 29.80 -3.05
N ILE A 49 -6.60 29.82 -2.94
CA ILE A 49 -5.70 28.77 -3.46
C ILE A 49 -5.66 27.56 -2.53
N MET A 50 -5.68 27.77 -1.20
CA MET A 50 -5.62 26.69 -0.21
C MET A 50 -6.82 25.75 -0.31
N ARG A 51 -8.02 26.28 -0.61
CA ARG A 51 -9.22 25.46 -0.85
C ARG A 51 -9.08 24.54 -2.07
N TRP A 52 -8.44 25.01 -3.14
CA TRP A 52 -8.16 24.20 -4.33
C TRP A 52 -7.09 23.15 -4.07
N VAL A 53 -6.07 23.47 -3.27
CA VAL A 53 -5.05 22.50 -2.84
C VAL A 53 -5.70 21.40 -2.00
N VAL A 54 -6.56 21.76 -1.05
CA VAL A 54 -7.29 20.78 -0.21
C VAL A 54 -8.22 19.94 -1.07
N ALA A 55 -8.97 20.54 -1.99
CA ALA A 55 -9.82 19.81 -2.91
C ALA A 55 -9.03 18.84 -3.82
N ALA A 56 -7.88 19.27 -4.33
CA ALA A 56 -7.00 18.43 -5.15
C ALA A 56 -6.41 17.27 -4.33
N VAL A 57 -6.03 17.50 -3.08
CA VAL A 57 -5.55 16.46 -2.16
C VAL A 57 -6.67 15.46 -1.86
N VAL A 58 -7.88 15.91 -1.53
CA VAL A 58 -9.04 15.04 -1.29
C VAL A 58 -9.40 14.22 -2.54
N LEU A 59 -9.32 14.83 -3.72
CA LEU A 59 -9.59 14.16 -4.99
C LEU A 59 -8.50 13.13 -5.32
N LEU A 60 -7.22 13.43 -5.06
CA LEU A 60 -6.12 12.46 -5.18
C LEU A 60 -6.28 11.29 -4.20
N VAL A 61 -6.68 11.58 -2.97
CA VAL A 61 -6.96 10.58 -1.92
C VAL A 61 -8.10 9.65 -2.36
N LEU A 62 -9.22 10.19 -2.85
CA LEU A 62 -10.34 9.41 -3.39
C LEU A 62 -9.95 8.59 -4.62
N PHE A 63 -9.20 9.18 -5.56
CA PHE A 63 -8.74 8.47 -6.75
C PHE A 63 -7.76 7.35 -6.40
N SER A 64 -6.91 7.55 -5.38
CA SER A 64 -5.97 6.54 -4.90
C SER A 64 -6.64 5.34 -4.19
N SER A 65 -7.93 5.45 -3.86
CA SER A 65 -8.71 4.43 -3.15
C SER A 65 -9.23 3.32 -4.07
N PHE A 66 -9.24 3.56 -5.39
CA PHE A 66 -9.64 2.54 -6.37
C PHE A 66 -8.44 1.70 -6.79
N GLN A 67 -8.48 0.41 -6.49
CA GLN A 67 -7.48 -0.56 -6.93
C GLN A 67 -8.17 -1.73 -7.64
N LEU A 68 -7.69 -2.04 -8.84
CA LEU A 68 -8.07 -3.24 -9.57
C LEU A 68 -7.10 -4.36 -9.21
N ILE A 69 -7.66 -5.50 -8.80
CA ILE A 69 -6.93 -6.73 -8.51
C ILE A 69 -7.30 -7.73 -9.59
N GLY A 70 -6.29 -8.29 -10.27
CA GLY A 70 -6.49 -9.26 -11.34
C GLY A 70 -7.07 -10.58 -10.83
N GLU A 71 -7.70 -11.34 -11.72
CA GLU A 71 -8.40 -12.61 -11.41
C GLU A 71 -7.50 -13.68 -10.79
N GLN A 72 -6.21 -13.69 -11.14
CA GLN A 72 -5.22 -14.63 -10.59
C GLN A 72 -4.50 -14.12 -9.34
N GLN A 73 -4.76 -12.87 -8.95
CA GLN A 73 -4.10 -12.18 -7.85
C GLN A 73 -5.02 -12.10 -6.63
N ARG A 74 -4.45 -12.33 -5.45
CA ARG A 74 -5.07 -11.98 -4.17
C ARG A 74 -4.29 -10.84 -3.55
N GLY A 75 -5.00 -9.80 -3.13
CA GLY A 75 -4.40 -8.64 -2.48
C GLY A 75 -4.42 -8.83 -0.98
N VAL A 76 -3.26 -8.91 -0.34
CA VAL A 76 -3.14 -8.91 1.12
C VAL A 76 -3.06 -7.47 1.60
N VAL A 77 -4.03 -7.05 2.42
CA VAL A 77 -4.12 -5.68 2.92
C VAL A 77 -3.53 -5.59 4.31
N LEU A 78 -2.58 -4.68 4.45
CA LEU A 78 -1.96 -4.29 5.70
C LEU A 78 -2.52 -2.95 6.13
N ARG A 79 -3.08 -2.89 7.34
CA ARG A 79 -3.45 -1.64 8.03
C ARG A 79 -2.39 -1.32 9.06
N PHE A 80 -1.67 -0.22 8.93
CA PHE A 80 -0.58 0.15 9.85
C PHE A 80 0.43 -0.99 10.12
N GLY A 81 0.67 -1.86 9.12
CA GLY A 81 1.56 -3.03 9.25
C GLY A 81 0.91 -4.28 9.83
N GLN A 82 -0.34 -4.23 10.31
CA GLN A 82 -1.09 -5.41 10.74
C GLN A 82 -1.96 -5.95 9.60
N PHE A 83 -2.03 -7.28 9.49
CA PHE A 83 -2.93 -7.93 8.54
C PHE A 83 -4.38 -7.58 8.87
N SER A 84 -5.14 -7.10 7.88
CA SER A 84 -6.55 -6.75 8.06
C SER A 84 -7.49 -7.64 7.27
N ARG A 85 -7.24 -7.84 5.97
CA ARG A 85 -8.13 -8.61 5.09
C ARG A 85 -7.42 -9.07 3.82
N ILE A 86 -7.95 -10.14 3.23
CA ILE A 86 -7.61 -10.59 1.88
C ILE A 86 -8.65 -10.01 0.92
N LEU A 87 -8.21 -9.32 -0.11
CA LEU A 87 -9.05 -8.82 -1.18
C LEU A 87 -9.25 -9.91 -2.22
N GLN A 88 -10.51 -10.18 -2.51
CA GLN A 88 -10.92 -11.09 -3.58
C GLN A 88 -10.73 -10.42 -4.94
N PRO A 89 -10.65 -11.18 -6.04
CA PRO A 89 -10.47 -10.59 -7.36
C PRO A 89 -11.61 -9.66 -7.75
N GLY A 90 -11.29 -8.58 -8.47
CA GLY A 90 -12.25 -7.56 -8.89
C GLY A 90 -11.97 -6.16 -8.34
N PRO A 91 -12.94 -5.23 -8.50
CA PRO A 91 -12.81 -3.85 -8.03
C PRO A 91 -12.87 -3.81 -6.50
N ASN A 92 -11.77 -3.43 -5.88
CA ASN A 92 -11.69 -3.33 -4.43
C ASN A 92 -11.49 -1.89 -4.00
N PHE A 93 -12.24 -1.49 -2.98
CA PHE A 93 -12.07 -0.21 -2.30
C PHE A 93 -11.05 -0.38 -1.18
N LYS A 94 -9.91 0.32 -1.31
CA LYS A 94 -8.91 0.44 -0.25
C LYS A 94 -8.98 1.82 0.37
N LEU A 95 -8.67 1.90 1.66
CA LEU A 95 -8.45 3.20 2.28
C LEU A 95 -7.22 3.86 1.64
N PRO A 96 -7.25 5.19 1.49
CA PRO A 96 -6.15 5.91 0.90
C PRO A 96 -4.88 5.79 1.75
N TRP A 97 -3.75 6.00 1.08
CA TRP A 97 -2.45 6.13 1.71
C TRP A 97 -2.52 7.25 2.76
N PRO A 98 -2.12 7.06 4.04
CA PRO A 98 -1.12 6.13 4.58
C PRO A 98 -1.66 4.94 5.42
N ILE A 99 -2.98 4.71 5.45
CA ILE A 99 -3.59 3.78 6.42
C ILE A 99 -3.53 2.33 5.94
N GLU A 100 -3.69 2.09 4.62
CA GLU A 100 -3.71 0.76 4.01
C GLU A 100 -2.62 0.60 2.94
N SER A 101 -1.86 -0.50 3.02
CA SER A 101 -0.94 -0.99 1.98
C SER A 101 -1.47 -2.31 1.43
N VAL A 102 -1.30 -2.56 0.13
CA VAL A 102 -1.79 -3.78 -0.55
C VAL A 102 -0.64 -4.47 -1.25
N THR A 103 -0.33 -5.68 -0.81
CA THR A 103 0.64 -6.57 -1.48
C THR A 103 -0.13 -7.57 -2.33
N LYS A 104 0.16 -7.62 -3.64
CA LYS A 104 -0.50 -8.53 -4.57
C LYS A 104 0.32 -9.83 -4.67
N VAL A 105 -0.35 -10.98 -4.52
CA VAL A 105 0.27 -12.31 -4.67
C VAL A 105 -0.55 -13.12 -5.66
N ASN A 106 0.11 -13.77 -6.61
CA ASN A 106 -0.55 -14.68 -7.56
C ASN A 106 -0.87 -16.00 -6.83
N ALA A 107 -2.12 -16.17 -6.38
CA ALA A 107 -2.53 -17.37 -5.65
C ALA A 107 -2.97 -18.51 -6.57
N THR A 108 -3.56 -18.16 -7.72
CA THR A 108 -4.16 -19.12 -8.66
C THR A 108 -3.14 -19.69 -9.65
N GLU A 109 -1.95 -19.11 -9.72
CA GLU A 109 -0.88 -19.55 -10.61
C GLU A 109 -0.21 -20.83 -10.07
N ILE A 110 -0.13 -21.88 -10.89
CA ILE A 110 0.62 -23.08 -10.56
C ILE A 110 2.09 -22.81 -10.86
N LYS A 111 2.92 -22.90 -9.84
CA LYS A 111 4.36 -22.78 -9.95
C LYS A 111 4.98 -24.16 -9.94
N THR A 112 6.01 -24.32 -10.77
CA THR A 112 6.77 -25.56 -10.87
C THR A 112 8.22 -25.27 -10.59
N PHE A 113 8.84 -26.11 -9.77
CA PHE A 113 10.29 -26.12 -9.61
C PHE A 113 10.82 -27.55 -9.75
N SER A 114 12.07 -27.65 -10.20
CA SER A 114 12.74 -28.93 -10.37
C SER A 114 14.07 -28.90 -9.64
N ILE A 115 14.30 -29.88 -8.77
CA ILE A 115 15.55 -30.04 -8.02
C ILE A 115 16.13 -31.43 -8.26
N GLN A 116 17.44 -31.53 -8.24
CA GLN A 116 18.18 -32.78 -8.34
C GLN A 116 18.98 -32.96 -7.07
N VAL A 117 18.75 -34.06 -6.36
CA VAL A 117 19.37 -34.32 -5.07
C VAL A 117 20.05 -35.69 -5.11
N PRO A 118 21.37 -35.76 -4.85
CA PRO A 118 22.03 -37.04 -4.60
C PRO A 118 21.61 -37.58 -3.24
N VAL A 119 21.18 -38.83 -3.20
CA VAL A 119 20.74 -39.55 -2.00
C VAL A 119 21.41 -40.92 -1.95
N LEU A 120 21.75 -41.37 -0.75
CA LEU A 120 22.21 -42.73 -0.49
C LEU A 120 21.01 -43.60 -0.10
N THR A 121 20.82 -44.72 -0.77
CA THR A 121 19.80 -45.72 -0.43
C THR A 121 20.26 -46.61 0.73
N ARG A 122 19.34 -47.42 1.26
CA ARG A 122 19.63 -48.34 2.38
C ARG A 122 20.77 -49.32 2.10
N ASP A 123 20.94 -49.70 0.84
CA ASP A 123 21.94 -50.65 0.33
C ASP A 123 23.23 -49.98 -0.16
N GLU A 124 23.53 -48.78 0.34
CA GLU A 124 24.76 -48.02 0.07
C GLU A 124 24.96 -47.60 -1.40
N ASN A 125 23.89 -47.59 -2.21
CA ASN A 125 23.96 -47.06 -3.57
C ASN A 125 23.68 -45.54 -3.60
N ILE A 126 24.48 -44.80 -4.37
CA ILE A 126 24.27 -43.37 -4.60
C ILE A 126 23.38 -43.20 -5.82
N VAL A 127 22.23 -42.56 -5.63
CA VAL A 127 21.27 -42.26 -6.70
C VAL A 127 20.99 -40.76 -6.81
N ASN A 128 20.87 -40.26 -8.04
CA ASN A 128 20.44 -38.89 -8.30
C ASN A 128 18.93 -38.88 -8.51
N VAL A 129 18.19 -38.28 -7.57
CA VAL A 129 16.74 -38.18 -7.64
C VAL A 129 16.37 -36.80 -8.19
N SER A 130 15.68 -36.79 -9.33
CA SER A 130 15.08 -35.58 -9.90
C SER A 130 13.65 -35.44 -9.39
N LEU A 131 13.38 -34.39 -8.63
CA LEU A 131 12.06 -34.06 -8.13
C LEU A 131 11.47 -32.91 -8.95
N ASN A 132 10.24 -33.07 -9.41
CA ASN A 132 9.45 -31.99 -10.01
C ASN A 132 8.24 -31.74 -9.11
N VAL A 133 8.19 -30.57 -8.48
CA VAL A 133 7.10 -30.20 -7.57
C VAL A 133 6.29 -29.09 -8.22
N GLN A 134 4.98 -29.32 -8.30
CA GLN A 134 4.00 -28.34 -8.73
C GLN A 134 3.19 -27.92 -7.51
N TYR A 135 3.13 -26.63 -7.23
CA TYR A 135 2.40 -26.09 -6.09
C TYR A 135 1.61 -24.84 -6.49
N ARG A 136 0.57 -24.54 -5.72
CA ARG A 136 -0.19 -23.29 -5.79
C ARG A 136 -0.33 -22.71 -4.40
N ILE A 137 -0.46 -21.40 -4.29
CA ILE A 137 -0.60 -20.73 -3.00
C ILE A 137 -2.07 -20.75 -2.59
N ASP A 138 -2.41 -21.50 -1.55
CA ASP A 138 -3.78 -21.55 -1.02
C ASP A 138 -4.10 -20.32 -0.15
N ASP A 139 -3.28 -20.11 0.89
CA ASP A 139 -3.38 -18.95 1.79
C ASP A 139 -2.23 -17.94 1.53
N PRO A 140 -2.52 -16.79 0.91
CA PRO A 140 -1.52 -15.76 0.65
C PRO A 140 -1.05 -15.05 1.93
N GLN A 141 -1.81 -15.09 3.03
CA GLN A 141 -1.38 -14.52 4.30
C GLN A 141 -0.23 -15.34 4.89
N GLN A 142 -0.40 -16.66 5.00
CA GLN A 142 0.64 -17.55 5.51
C GLN A 142 1.86 -17.58 4.59
N TYR A 143 1.66 -17.52 3.27
CA TYR A 143 2.78 -17.44 2.33
C TYR A 143 3.65 -16.19 2.53
N LEU A 144 3.05 -15.03 2.86
CA LEU A 144 3.79 -13.78 3.07
C LEU A 144 4.33 -13.59 4.50
N PHE A 145 3.63 -14.10 5.51
CA PHE A 145 3.94 -13.81 6.92
C PHE A 145 4.31 -15.03 7.76
N GLY A 146 4.09 -16.25 7.26
CA GLY A 146 4.43 -17.48 7.97
C GLY A 146 5.93 -17.79 7.93
N THR A 147 6.63 -17.39 6.86
CA THR A 147 8.07 -17.65 6.65
C THR A 147 8.73 -16.48 5.94
N VAL A 148 10.05 -16.35 6.09
CA VAL A 148 10.85 -15.33 5.38
C VAL A 148 10.86 -15.59 3.87
N ASP A 149 11.08 -16.85 3.47
CA ASP A 149 11.00 -17.30 2.08
C ASP A 149 10.31 -18.66 2.00
N ALA A 150 9.02 -18.64 1.64
CA ALA A 150 8.21 -19.84 1.55
C ALA A 150 8.72 -20.82 0.47
N ASN A 151 9.35 -20.32 -0.60
CA ASN A 151 9.83 -21.18 -1.67
C ASN A 151 11.03 -22.00 -1.20
N GLN A 152 11.97 -21.34 -0.51
CA GLN A 152 13.15 -22.01 0.04
C GLN A 152 12.77 -23.04 1.10
N VAL A 153 11.81 -22.73 1.98
CA VAL A 153 11.32 -23.68 2.98
C VAL A 153 10.66 -24.90 2.33
N LEU A 154 9.87 -24.68 1.27
CA LEU A 154 9.26 -25.76 0.51
C LEU A 154 10.31 -26.65 -0.16
N GLU A 155 11.33 -26.06 -0.80
CA GLU A 155 12.44 -26.78 -1.42
C GLU A 155 13.20 -27.65 -0.39
N GLN A 156 13.55 -27.07 0.76
CA GLN A 156 14.27 -27.78 1.82
C GLN A 156 13.44 -28.90 2.44
N SER A 157 12.14 -28.66 2.65
CA SER A 157 11.22 -29.66 3.20
C SER A 157 11.03 -30.82 2.22
N ALA A 158 10.81 -30.53 0.94
CA ALA A 158 10.69 -31.54 -0.11
C ALA A 158 11.97 -32.36 -0.26
N GLN A 159 13.14 -31.71 -0.25
CA GLN A 159 14.42 -32.39 -0.28
C GLN A 159 14.63 -33.32 0.92
N SER A 160 14.21 -32.89 2.11
CA SER A 160 14.33 -33.69 3.33
C SER A 160 13.40 -34.90 3.29
N ALA A 161 12.15 -34.72 2.86
CA ALA A 161 11.18 -35.81 2.70
C ALA A 161 11.67 -36.86 1.69
N VAL A 162 12.18 -36.43 0.53
CA VAL A 162 12.76 -37.34 -0.47
C VAL A 162 13.96 -38.09 0.08
N ARG A 163 14.86 -37.40 0.81
CA ARG A 163 16.02 -38.04 1.44
C ARG A 163 15.63 -39.09 2.47
N GLU A 164 14.59 -38.83 3.26
CA GLU A 164 14.09 -39.79 4.25
C GLU A 164 13.48 -41.03 3.58
N GLU A 165 12.61 -40.83 2.60
CA GLU A 165 11.93 -41.94 1.92
C GLU A 165 12.91 -42.80 1.11
N VAL A 166 13.80 -42.17 0.34
CA VAL A 166 14.80 -42.88 -0.47
C VAL A 166 15.90 -43.51 0.41
N GLY A 167 16.27 -42.88 1.52
CA GLY A 167 17.26 -43.43 2.45
C GLY A 167 16.78 -44.67 3.20
N ARG A 168 15.46 -44.86 3.34
CA ARG A 168 14.87 -46.07 3.93
C ARG A 168 14.61 -47.19 2.91
N ALA A 169 14.61 -46.87 1.62
CA ALA A 169 14.34 -47.81 0.53
C ALA A 169 15.63 -48.40 -0.07
N ASP A 170 15.53 -49.65 -0.54
CA ASP A 170 16.59 -50.29 -1.34
C ASP A 170 16.51 -49.80 -2.80
N LEU A 171 17.62 -49.86 -3.56
CA LEU A 171 17.66 -49.39 -4.95
C LEU A 171 16.58 -50.03 -5.82
N ASN A 172 16.35 -51.32 -5.65
CA ASN A 172 15.33 -52.06 -6.41
C ASN A 172 13.91 -51.57 -6.11
N ALA A 173 13.63 -51.09 -4.90
CA ALA A 173 12.33 -50.51 -4.55
C ALA A 173 12.17 -49.12 -5.20
N VAL A 174 13.23 -48.30 -5.22
CA VAL A 174 13.23 -46.99 -5.87
C VAL A 174 13.06 -47.12 -7.40
N LEU A 175 13.66 -48.14 -8.01
CA LEU A 175 13.58 -48.37 -9.45
C LEU A 175 12.25 -49.01 -9.89
N ASN A 176 11.73 -49.98 -9.13
CA ASN A 176 10.53 -50.75 -9.53
C ASN A 176 9.21 -50.16 -8.99
N ASN A 177 9.24 -49.34 -7.94
CA ASN A 177 8.04 -48.93 -7.20
C ASN A 177 7.76 -47.41 -7.30
N ARG A 178 7.97 -46.83 -8.49
CA ARG A 178 7.74 -45.39 -8.74
C ARG A 178 6.30 -44.92 -8.51
N GLY A 179 5.32 -45.83 -8.54
CA GLY A 179 3.89 -45.52 -8.34
C GLY A 179 3.50 -45.31 -6.87
N PRO A 180 3.73 -46.28 -5.96
CA PRO A 180 3.29 -46.17 -4.56
C PRO A 180 4.07 -45.14 -3.73
N LEU A 181 5.34 -44.89 -4.07
CA LEU A 181 6.17 -43.88 -3.40
C LEU A 181 5.64 -42.45 -3.64
N ALA A 182 5.09 -42.19 -4.83
CA ALA A 182 4.48 -40.89 -5.14
C ALA A 182 3.22 -40.64 -4.30
N VAL A 183 2.41 -41.67 -4.07
CA VAL A 183 1.17 -41.59 -3.27
C VAL A 183 1.48 -41.42 -1.78
N ALA A 184 2.48 -42.14 -1.26
CA ALA A 184 2.89 -42.00 0.15
C ALA A 184 3.55 -40.64 0.45
N ALA A 185 4.29 -40.07 -0.52
CA ALA A 185 4.86 -38.73 -0.39
C ALA A 185 3.77 -37.64 -0.42
N GLU A 186 2.72 -37.82 -1.23
CA GLU A 186 1.57 -36.90 -1.28
C GLU A 186 0.80 -36.88 0.05
N GLU A 187 0.56 -38.04 0.65
CA GLU A 187 -0.15 -38.16 1.94
C GLU A 187 0.62 -37.49 3.10
N ARG A 188 1.95 -37.59 3.10
CA ARG A 188 2.83 -36.94 4.09
C ARG A 188 2.98 -35.43 3.90
N LEU A 189 2.79 -34.93 2.69
CA LEU A 189 2.84 -33.49 2.38
C LEU A 189 1.51 -32.77 2.65
N GLN A 190 0.41 -33.53 2.76
CA GLN A 190 -0.92 -33.01 3.04
C GLN A 190 -1.29 -33.03 4.54
N ALA A 191 -0.52 -33.75 5.37
CA ALA A 191 -0.69 -33.83 6.82
C ALA A 191 0.17 -32.77 7.55
#